data_AF-A0A4Y8A8U3-F1
#
_entry.id   AF-A0A4Y8A8U3-F1
#
_cell.length_a   1.000
_cell.length_b   1.000
_cell.length_c   1.000
_cell.angle_alpha   90.00
_cell.angle_beta   90.00
_cell.angle_gamma   90.00
#
_symmetry.space_group_name_H-M   'P 1'
#
loop_
_entity.id
_entity.type
_entity.pdbx_description
1 polymer ?
#
loop_
_entity_poly.entity_id
_entity_poly.type
_entity_poly.pdbx_seq_one_letter_code
_entity_poly.pdbx_strand_id
1 'polypeptide(L)'
;MLRIDIPSSAIAANVFTQETLPTPPNGTETEINGDLILLFEDEAEAVAYLDELEDYAAELDGGSPEKTSVNALVSAITNDEFVQAYLQ
;
A
#
# COMPACT_ATOMS: atom_id res chain seq x y z
N MET A 1 12.00 10.16 -4.72
CA MET A 1 10.73 10.18 -3.99
C MET A 1 9.69 9.54 -4.89
N LEU A 2 9.42 8.28 -4.60
CA LEU A 2 8.44 7.47 -5.29
C LEU A 2 7.07 7.71 -4.65
N ARG A 3 6.05 7.75 -5.51
CA ARG A 3 4.66 7.97 -5.13
C ARG A 3 3.82 6.93 -5.84
N ILE A 4 3.03 6.18 -5.07
CA ILE A 4 2.15 5.16 -5.60
C ILE A 4 0.72 5.59 -5.32
N ASP A 5 0.00 5.93 -6.39
CA ASP A 5 -1.38 6.39 -6.32
C ASP A 5 -2.33 5.18 -6.33
N ILE A 6 -3.23 5.15 -5.34
CA ILE A 6 -4.23 4.10 -5.19
C ILE A 6 -5.60 4.75 -5.29
N PRO A 7 -6.43 4.36 -6.28
CA PRO A 7 -7.72 4.98 -6.48
C PRO A 7 -8.64 4.71 -5.29
N SER A 8 -9.43 5.70 -4.91
CA SER A 8 -10.45 5.62 -3.85
C SER A 8 -11.48 4.49 -4.04
N SER A 9 -11.62 4.00 -5.28
CA SER A 9 -12.44 2.83 -5.62
C SER A 9 -11.86 1.50 -5.16
N ALA A 10 -10.54 1.41 -4.95
CA ALA A 10 -9.85 0.22 -4.46
C ALA A 10 -9.69 0.25 -2.94
N ILE A 11 -9.30 1.41 -2.39
CA ILE A 11 -9.11 1.59 -0.95
C ILE A 11 -9.43 3.02 -0.53
N ALA A 12 -10.04 3.17 0.64
CA ALA A 12 -10.33 4.51 1.18
C ALA A 12 -9.05 5.12 1.78
N ALA A 13 -8.83 6.41 1.59
CA ALA A 13 -7.63 7.07 2.08
C ALA A 13 -7.47 7.07 3.62
N ASN A 14 -8.57 6.88 4.35
CA ASN A 14 -8.56 6.77 5.81
C ASN A 14 -8.34 5.35 6.32
N VAL A 15 -8.02 4.37 5.45
CA VAL A 15 -7.87 2.96 5.83
C VAL A 15 -6.88 2.74 6.98
N PHE A 16 -5.73 3.43 6.97
CA PHE A 16 -4.71 3.36 8.03
C PHE A 16 -5.17 3.93 9.39
N THR A 17 -6.28 4.68 9.41
CA THR A 17 -6.89 5.18 10.65
C THR A 17 -8.06 4.33 11.12
N GLN A 18 -8.64 3.53 10.23
CA GLN A 18 -9.78 2.66 10.51
C GLN A 18 -9.36 1.24 10.88
N GLU A 19 -8.25 0.79 10.30
CA GLU A 19 -7.71 -0.55 10.40
C GLU A 19 -6.31 -0.51 11.02
N THR A 20 -5.82 -1.66 11.49
CA THR A 20 -4.49 -1.76 12.12
C THR A 20 -3.35 -1.98 11.12
N LEU A 21 -3.52 -1.45 9.90
CA LEU A 21 -2.59 -1.65 8.79
C LEU A 21 -1.22 -0.99 9.07
N PRO A 22 -0.12 -1.64 8.68
CA PRO A 22 1.20 -1.01 8.73
C PRO A 22 1.23 0.19 7.79
N THR A 23 1.67 1.35 8.29
CA THR A 23 1.78 2.58 7.49
C THR A 23 3.08 2.59 6.71
N PRO A 24 3.10 3.10 5.46
CA PRO A 24 4.35 3.25 4.71
C PRO A 24 5.33 4.17 5.44
N PRO A 25 6.66 3.99 5.26
CA PRO A 25 7.67 4.70 6.03
C PRO A 25 7.60 6.23 5.98
N ASN A 26 7.28 6.80 4.82
CA ASN A 26 7.10 8.26 4.67
C ASN A 26 5.64 8.71 4.79
N GLY A 27 4.76 7.83 5.25
CA GLY A 27 3.35 8.09 5.44
C GLY A 27 2.57 8.18 4.12
N THR A 28 1.39 8.79 4.22
CA THR A 28 0.42 8.82 3.13
C THR A 28 -0.11 10.22 2.91
N GLU A 29 -0.41 10.55 1.65
CA GLU A 29 -1.18 11.73 1.28
C GLU A 29 -2.56 11.32 0.75
N THR A 30 -3.49 12.27 0.75
CA THR A 30 -4.82 12.07 0.17
C THR A 30 -5.06 13.15 -0.86
N GLU A 31 -5.40 12.75 -2.07
CA GLU A 31 -5.75 13.66 -3.15
C GLU A 31 -7.18 14.19 -3.01
N ILE A 32 -7.48 15.28 -3.74
CA ILE A 32 -8.80 15.93 -3.72
C ILE A 32 -9.92 14.99 -4.23
N ASN A 33 -9.59 14.08 -5.14
CA ASN A 33 -10.48 13.03 -5.63
C ASN A 33 -10.70 11.87 -4.62
N GLY A 34 -10.01 11.90 -3.48
CA GLY A 34 -10.07 10.88 -2.44
C GLY A 34 -9.08 9.73 -2.62
N ASP A 35 -8.22 9.80 -3.64
CA ASP A 35 -7.20 8.78 -3.89
C ASP A 35 -6.12 8.83 -2.80
N LEU A 36 -5.62 7.66 -2.47
CA LEU A 36 -4.60 7.45 -1.46
C LEU A 36 -3.23 7.44 -2.14
N ILE A 37 -2.32 8.31 -1.70
CA ILE A 37 -0.94 8.29 -2.16
C ILE A 37 -0.07 7.67 -1.07
N LEU A 38 0.64 6.59 -1.42
CA LEU A 38 1.72 6.06 -0.59
C LEU A 38 3.03 6.77 -0.92
N LEU A 39 3.76 7.20 0.10
CA LEU A 39 5.01 7.94 -0.06
C LEU A 39 6.23 7.08 0.30
N PHE A 40 7.23 7.08 -0.59
CA PHE A 40 8.49 6.38 -0.42
C PHE A 40 9.68 7.25 -0.89
N GLU A 41 10.87 7.04 -0.32
CA GLU A 41 12.11 7.70 -0.74
C GLU A 41 12.50 7.21 -2.14
N ASP A 42 12.44 5.90 -2.34
CA ASP A 42 12.81 5.18 -3.56
C ASP A 42 12.04 3.84 -3.71
N GLU A 43 12.35 3.10 -4.78
CA GLU A 43 11.77 1.79 -5.10
C GLU A 43 12.14 0.71 -4.08
N ALA A 44 13.33 0.80 -3.47
CA ALA A 44 13.78 -0.18 -2.49
C ALA A 44 12.95 -0.12 -1.21
N GLU A 45 12.59 1.09 -0.77
CA GLU A 45 11.70 1.29 0.37
C GLU A 45 10.26 0.81 0.08
N ALA A 46 9.77 1.01 -1.14
CA ALA A 46 8.46 0.47 -1.55
C ALA A 46 8.45 -1.07 -1.56
N VAL A 47 9.53 -1.71 -1.99
CA VAL A 47 9.68 -3.18 -1.93
C VAL A 47 9.78 -3.67 -0.49
N ALA A 48 10.53 -2.99 0.38
CA ALA A 48 10.60 -3.37 1.80
C ALA A 48 9.23 -3.27 2.48
N TYR A 49 8.44 -2.26 2.13
CA TYR A 49 7.07 -2.12 2.63
C TYR A 49 6.11 -3.16 2.01
N LEU A 50 6.34 -3.57 0.76
CA LEU A 50 5.60 -4.68 0.15
C LEU A 50 5.80 -5.98 0.95
N ASP A 51 7.04 -6.30 1.33
CA ASP A 51 7.35 -7.47 2.16
C ASP A 51 6.63 -7.39 3.52
N GLU A 52 6.61 -6.20 4.17
CA GLU A 52 5.89 -5.98 5.43
C GLU A 52 4.37 -6.21 5.30
N LEU A 53 3.78 -5.77 4.18
CA LEU A 53 2.37 -6.00 3.89
C LEU A 53 2.06 -7.48 3.65
N GLU A 54 2.94 -8.21 2.97
CA GLU A 54 2.77 -9.65 2.75
C GLU A 54 2.86 -10.44 4.06
N ASP A 55 3.81 -10.12 4.92
CA ASP A 55 3.95 -10.70 6.26
C ASP A 55 2.70 -10.41 7.10
N TYR A 56 2.24 -9.16 7.12
CA TYR A 56 1.01 -8.78 7.82
C TYR A 56 -0.22 -9.50 7.26
N ALA A 57 -0.33 -9.63 5.92
CA ALA A 57 -1.42 -10.39 5.29
C ALA A 57 -1.41 -11.88 5.69
N ALA A 58 -0.25 -12.46 5.95
CA ALA A 58 -0.11 -13.85 6.37
C ALA A 58 -0.62 -14.07 7.81
N GLU A 59 -0.54 -13.05 8.67
CA GLU A 59 -1.07 -13.08 10.04
C GLU A 59 -2.61 -12.90 10.10
N LEU A 60 -3.20 -12.30 9.06
CA LEU A 60 -4.63 -12.06 8.98
C LEU A 60 -5.44 -13.30 8.58
N ASP A 61 -6.55 -13.51 9.29
CA ASP A 61 -7.58 -14.48 8.93
C ASP A 61 -8.09 -14.24 7.51
N GLY A 62 -8.24 -15.32 6.73
CA GLY A 62 -8.59 -15.26 5.30
C GLY A 62 -9.90 -14.53 4.94
N GLY A 63 -10.78 -14.30 5.92
CA GLY A 63 -12.05 -13.58 5.75
C GLY A 63 -12.09 -12.22 6.44
N SER A 64 -10.98 -11.70 6.97
CA SER A 64 -10.98 -10.38 7.61
C SER A 64 -11.16 -9.27 6.56
N PRO A 65 -11.94 -8.22 6.87
CA PRO A 65 -12.02 -7.04 6.02
C PRO A 65 -10.64 -6.43 5.74
N GLU A 66 -9.77 -6.39 6.76
CA GLU A 66 -8.40 -5.88 6.67
C GLU A 66 -7.58 -6.59 5.58
N LYS A 67 -7.77 -7.90 5.38
CA LYS A 67 -7.05 -8.66 4.35
C LYS A 67 -7.41 -8.17 2.94
N THR A 68 -8.63 -7.68 2.74
CA THR A 68 -9.04 -7.09 1.47
C THR A 68 -8.26 -5.79 1.21
N SER A 69 -8.16 -4.94 2.23
CA SER A 69 -7.39 -3.69 2.19
C SER A 69 -5.90 -3.96 1.93
N VAL A 70 -5.29 -4.89 2.66
CA VAL A 70 -3.87 -5.27 2.46
C VAL A 70 -3.64 -5.79 1.05
N ASN A 71 -4.48 -6.68 0.55
CA ASN A 71 -4.35 -7.21 -0.82
C ASN A 71 -4.46 -6.09 -1.87
N ALA A 72 -5.28 -5.07 -1.64
CA ALA A 72 -5.36 -3.91 -2.53
C ALA A 72 -4.06 -3.08 -2.49
N LEU A 73 -3.47 -2.87 -1.31
CA LEU A 73 -2.18 -2.20 -1.15
C LEU A 73 -1.04 -2.97 -1.85
N VAL A 74 -0.93 -4.27 -1.57
CA VAL A 74 0.04 -5.18 -2.20
C VAL A 74 -0.11 -5.11 -3.72
N SER A 75 -1.34 -5.29 -4.23
CA SER A 75 -1.61 -5.22 -5.66
C SER A 75 -1.24 -3.88 -6.28
N ALA A 76 -1.45 -2.76 -5.58
CA ALA A 76 -1.09 -1.44 -6.11
C ALA A 76 0.44 -1.29 -6.22
N ILE A 77 1.18 -1.70 -5.18
CA ILE A 77 2.64 -1.60 -5.14
C ILE A 77 3.28 -2.54 -6.16
N THR A 78 2.84 -3.80 -6.24
CA THR A 78 3.37 -4.78 -7.20
C THR A 78 3.07 -4.43 -8.66
N ASN A 79 2.01 -3.67 -8.94
CA ASN A 79 1.66 -3.23 -10.29
C ASN A 79 2.27 -1.87 -10.67
N ASP A 80 2.98 -1.21 -9.77
CA ASP A 80 3.67 0.04 -10.07
C ASP A 80 4.85 -0.19 -11.03
N GLU A 81 4.97 0.65 -12.06
CA GLU A 81 5.96 0.48 -13.12
C GLU A 81 7.40 0.62 -12.60
N PHE A 82 7.64 1.48 -11.61
CA PHE A 82 8.97 1.69 -11.03
C PHE A 82 9.36 0.52 -10.13
N VAL A 83 8.42 0.04 -9.31
CA VAL A 83 8.62 -1.16 -8.48
C VAL A 83 8.89 -2.39 -9.35
N GLN A 84 8.11 -2.59 -10.43
CA GLN A 84 8.34 -3.69 -11.37
C GLN A 84 9.68 -3.60 -12.08
N ALA A 85 10.12 -2.39 -12.44
CA ALA A 85 11.43 -2.19 -13.05
C ALA A 85 12.58 -2.49 -12.06
N TYR A 86 12.40 -2.22 -10.77
CA TYR A 86 13.38 -2.50 -9.73
C TYR A 86 13.52 -4.00 -9.42
N LEU A 87 12.43 -4.77 -9.55
CA LEU A 87 12.40 -6.22 -9.28
C LEU A 87 12.95 -7.10 -10.44
N GLN A 88 13.29 -6.53 -11.59
CA GLN A 88 13.86 -7.24 -12.76
C GLN A 88 15.38 -7.36 -12.72
#